data_AF-A0A840QFR0-F1
#
_entry.id   AF-A0A840QFR0-F1
#
_cell.length_a   1.000
_cell.length_b   1.000
_cell.length_c   1.000
_cell.angle_alpha   90.00
_cell.angle_beta   90.00
_cell.angle_gamma   90.00
#
_symmetry.space_group_name_H-M   'P 1'
#
loop_
_entity.id
_entity.type
_entity.pdbx_description
1 polymer ?
#
loop_
_entity_poly.entity_id
_entity_poly.type
_entity_poly.pdbx_seq_one_letter_code
_entity_poly.pdbx_strand_id
1 'polypeptide(L)' 'MPLEFCDPDDYAGIGVDDSLLFDDLPGALSAGNELDVRNTTRNRSIRVRHRLSPRQVDAVLAGGVIPLLASRA' A
#
# COMPACT_ATOMS: atom_id res chain seq x y z
N MET A 1 -1.00 1.34 -7.21
CA MET A 1 -1.14 2.21 -6.02
C MET A 1 0.22 2.86 -5.76
N PRO A 2 0.31 4.18 -5.54
CA PRO A 2 1.56 4.85 -5.23
C PRO A 2 1.91 4.70 -3.74
N LEU A 3 3.12 4.20 -3.46
CA LEU A 3 3.69 4.11 -2.11
C LEU A 3 5.07 4.74 -2.10
N GLU A 4 5.42 5.32 -0.97
CA GLU A 4 6.73 5.89 -0.66
C GLU A 4 7.28 5.17 0.56
N PHE A 5 8.59 4.94 0.61
CA PHE A 5 9.22 4.47 1.84
C PHE A 5 9.17 5.59 2.90
N CYS A 6 8.93 5.22 4.16
CA CYS A 6 9.08 6.16 5.27
C CYS A 6 10.55 6.44 5.55
N ASP A 7 11.40 5.41 5.42
CA ASP A 7 12.87 5.49 5.47
C ASP A 7 13.45 5.21 4.07
N PRO A 8 14.19 6.16 3.45
CA PRO A 8 14.85 5.93 2.15
C PRO A 8 15.79 4.72 2.12
N ASP A 9 16.43 4.37 3.24
CA ASP A 9 17.40 3.26 3.32
C ASP A 9 16.71 1.89 3.25
N ASP A 10 15.39 1.81 3.47
CA ASP A 10 14.63 0.57 3.30
C ASP A 10 14.65 0.06 1.86
N TYR A 11 14.82 0.95 0.88
CA TYR A 11 14.94 0.57 -0.53
C TYR A 11 16.16 -0.33 -0.78
N ALA A 12 17.31 -0.01 -0.17
CA ALA A 12 18.52 -0.82 -0.29
C ALA A 12 18.35 -2.24 0.30
N GLY A 13 17.34 -2.42 1.16
CA GLY A 13 16.99 -3.71 1.75
C GLY A 13 16.19 -4.63 0.83
N ILE A 14 15.64 -4.12 -0.28
CA ILE A 14 14.79 -4.88 -1.23
C ILE A 14 15.62 -5.23 -2.47
N GLY A 15 15.65 -6.52 -2.81
CA GLY A 15 16.26 -7.04 -4.03
C GLY A 15 15.24 -7.40 -5.10
N VAL A 16 15.76 -7.68 -6.29
CA VAL A 16 15.01 -8.43 -7.32
C VAL A 16 14.63 -9.79 -6.75
N ASP A 17 13.45 -10.29 -7.13
CA ASP A 17 12.86 -11.56 -6.68
C ASP A 17 12.42 -11.63 -5.20
N ASP A 18 12.56 -10.55 -4.44
CA ASP A 18 11.97 -10.48 -3.11
C ASP A 18 10.43 -10.44 -3.17
N SER A 19 9.81 -11.21 -2.29
CA SER A 19 8.35 -11.21 -2.13
C SER A 19 7.94 -10.26 -1.01
N LEU A 20 7.11 -9.28 -1.35
CA LEU A 20 6.56 -8.30 -0.42
C LEU A 20 5.10 -8.62 -0.12
N LEU A 21 4.80 -8.81 1.16
CA LEU A 21 3.47 -9.10 1.67
C LEU A 21 2.88 -7.86 2.35
N PHE A 22 1.66 -7.51 1.96
CA PHE A 22 0.83 -6.55 2.66
C PHE A 22 -0.24 -7.32 3.42
N ASP A 23 -0.22 -7.24 4.75
CA ASP A 23 -1.26 -7.82 5.59
C ASP A 23 -2.48 -6.88 5.59
N ASP A 24 -3.65 -7.40 5.24
CA ASP A 24 -4.92 -6.65 5.21
C ASP A 24 -4.82 -5.24 4.57
N LEU A 25 -4.34 -5.20 3.32
CA LEU A 25 -4.16 -3.94 2.60
C LEU A 25 -5.43 -3.04 2.60
N PRO A 26 -6.65 -3.56 2.37
CA PRO A 26 -7.86 -2.74 2.42
C PRO A 26 -8.10 -2.07 3.78
N GLY A 27 -7.93 -2.83 4.87
CA GLY A 27 -8.05 -2.30 6.23
C GLY A 27 -6.97 -1.27 6.53
N ALA A 28 -5.71 -1.54 6.17
CA ALA A 28 -4.59 -0.64 6.39
C ALA A 28 -4.75 0.71 5.68
N LEU A 29 -5.21 0.70 4.41
CA LEU A 29 -5.50 1.93 3.65
C LEU A 29 -6.62 2.77 4.27
N SER A 30 -7.57 2.12 4.95
CA SER A 30 -8.69 2.80 5.60
C SER A 30 -8.31 3.35 6.99
N ALA A 31 -7.33 2.74 7.65
CA ALA A 31 -6.90 3.09 9.00
C ALA A 31 -5.99 4.33 9.05
N GLY A 32 -5.22 4.59 7.99
CA GLY A 32 -4.28 5.69 7.96
C GLY A 32 -3.51 5.77 6.65
N ASN A 33 -2.40 6.51 6.69
CA ASN A 33 -1.55 6.74 5.53
C ASN A 33 -0.23 5.98 5.56
N GLU A 34 0.04 5.22 6.63
CA GLU A 34 1.24 4.38 6.80
C GLU A 34 0.85 2.90 6.85
N LEU A 35 1.68 2.06 6.26
CA LEU A 35 1.46 0.62 6.14
C LEU A 35 2.75 -0.14 6.42
N ASP A 36 2.59 -1.33 6.99
CA ASP A 36 3.69 -2.28 7.15
C ASP A 36 3.69 -3.28 6.00
N VAL A 37 4.86 -3.42 5.38
CA VAL A 37 5.12 -4.39 4.31
C VAL A 37 6.13 -5.39 4.83
N ARG A 38 5.81 -6.68 4.77
CA ARG A 38 6.75 -7.73 5.15
C ARG A 38 7.46 -8.25 3.91
N ASN A 39 8.77 -8.07 3.83
CA ASN A 39 9.61 -8.83 2.92
C ASN A 39 9.75 -10.25 3.47
N THR A 40 9.05 -11.20 2.87
CA THR A 40 9.00 -12.59 3.35
C THR A 40 10.25 -13.37 3.02
N THR A 41 10.96 -13.01 1.94
CA THR A 41 12.23 -13.62 1.55
C THR A 41 13.35 -13.26 2.53
N ARG A 42 13.36 -12.03 3.03
CA ARG A 42 14.42 -11.49 3.92
C ARG A 42 13.99 -11.38 5.38
N ASN A 43 12.75 -11.76 5.69
CA ASN A 43 12.14 -11.66 7.02
C ASN A 43 12.28 -10.26 7.66
N ARG A 44 12.01 -9.21 6.89
CA ARG A 44 12.10 -7.80 7.33
C ARG A 44 10.76 -7.11 7.15
N SER A 45 10.41 -6.23 8.09
CA SER A 45 9.27 -5.31 7.94
C SER A 45 9.77 -3.94 7.48
N ILE A 46 9.05 -3.34 6.54
CA ILE A 46 9.37 -2.08 5.89
C ILE A 46 8.14 -1.19 6.03
N ARG A 47 8.35 0.03 6.52
CA ARG A 47 7.26 0.98 6.68
C ARG A 47 7.16 1.85 5.45
N VAL A 48 5.98 1.85 4.85
CA VAL A 48 5.66 2.66 3.67
C VAL A 48 4.50 3.59 3.99
N ARG A 49 4.33 4.62 3.15
CA ARG A 49 3.21 5.54 3.23
C ARG A 49 2.63 5.84 1.88
N HIS A 50 1.37 6.26 1.87
CA HIS A 50 0.75 6.89 0.71
C HIS A 50 0.32 8.32 1.03
N ARG A 51 0.04 9.09 -0.02
CA ARG A 51 -0.51 10.45 0.08
C ARG A 51 -1.92 10.55 -0.51
N LEU A 52 -2.61 9.42 -0.63
CA LEU A 52 -3.97 9.35 -1.13
C LEU A 52 -4.91 10.11 -0.19
N SER A 53 -5.75 10.96 -0.78
CA SER A 53 -6.93 11.52 -0.09
C SER A 53 -7.97 10.41 0.19
N PRO A 54 -8.91 10.62 1.13
CA PRO A 54 -9.95 9.63 1.43
C PRO A 54 -10.71 9.15 0.19
N ARG A 55 -11.06 10.06 -0.73
CA ARG A 55 -11.73 9.71 -1.99
C ARG A 55 -10.87 8.84 -2.91
N GLN A 56 -9.55 9.03 -2.90
CA GLN A 56 -8.63 8.20 -3.68
C GLN A 56 -8.46 6.81 -3.04
N VAL A 57 -8.50 6.72 -1.70
CA VAL A 57 -8.59 5.43 -1.00
C VAL A 57 -9.85 4.68 -1.43
N ASP A 58 -11.03 5.32 -1.41
CA ASP A 58 -12.27 4.71 -1.91
C ASP A 58 -12.14 4.17 -3.33
N ALA A 59 -11.48 4.95 -4.20
CA ALA A 59 -11.27 4.55 -5.58
C ALA A 59 -10.34 3.34 -5.70
N VAL A 60 -9.27 3.25 -4.89
CA VAL A 60 -8.39 2.08 -4.86
C VAL A 60 -9.16 0.85 -4.35
N LEU A 61 -9.94 1.00 -3.28
CA LEU A 61 -10.74 -0.08 -2.70
C LEU A 61 -11.82 -0.60 -3.66
N ALA A 62 -12.38 0.28 -4.49
CA ALA A 62 -13.33 -0.11 -5.54
C ALA A 62 -12.66 -0.76 -6.77
N GLY A 63 -11.33 -0.79 -6.85
CA GLY A 63 -10.60 -1.28 -8.03
C GLY A 63 -10.43 -0.24 -9.14
N GLY A 64 -10.71 1.03 -8.86
CA GLY A 64 -10.49 2.16 -9.75
C GLY A 64 -11.61 3.21 -9.67
N VAL A 65 -11.39 4.35 -10.33
CA VAL A 65 -12.38 5.43 -10.38
C VAL A 65 -13.65 5.02 -11.12
N ILE A 66 -13.52 4.23 -12.21
CA ILE A 66 -14.67 3.77 -13.00
C ILE A 66 -15.56 2.82 -12.16
N PRO A 67 -15.03 1.74 -11.55
CA PRO A 67 -15.81 0.92 -10.62
C PRO A 67 -16.44 1.72 -9.46
N LEU A 68 -15.71 2.68 -8.88
CA LEU A 68 -16.25 3.50 -7.79
C LEU A 68 -17.50 4.28 -8.23
N LEU A 69 -17.47 4.90 -9.42
CA LEU A 69 -18.61 5.63 -9.95
C LEU A 69 -19.78 4.70 -10.28
N ALA A 70 -19.51 3.52 -10.86
CA ALA A 70 -20.54 2.53 -11.17
C ALA A 70 -21.26 2.01 -9.91
N SER A 71 -20.55 1.85 -8.78
CA SER A 71 -21.15 1.41 -7.51
C SER A 71 -22.06 2.44 -6.83
N ARG A 72 -22.04 3.70 -7.30
CA ARG A 72 -22.80 4.82 -6.74
C ARG A 72 -24.00 5.24 -7.62
N ALA A 73 -24.18 4.58 -8.76
CA ALA A 73 -25.31 4.78 -9.68
C ALA A 73 -26.43 3.78 -9.37
#